data_AF-A0A7D5NT31-F1
#
_entry.id   AF-A0A7D5NT31-F1
#
_cell.length_a   1.000
_cell.length_b   1.000
_cell.length_c   1.000
_cell.angle_alpha   90.00
_cell.angle_beta   90.00
_cell.angle_gamma   90.00
#
_symmetry.space_group_name_H-M   'P 1'
#
loop_
_entity.id
_entity.type
_entity.pdbx_description
1 polymer ?
#
loop_
_entity_poly.entity_id
_entity_poly.type
_entity_poly.pdbx_seq_one_letter_code
_entity_poly.pdbx_strand_id
1 'polypeptide(L)'
;MISVQDFCLHKSTLGQFTHYLFELISSGKRYRVKISEWRDKRSLPQNSLQHMWYAELSAYLIKRGKSFASPEWVKDAMKHTYLGYEEREMVDVVTGEKTVMLSLRHTADLDTGEMHFYLTRVEGWALNIGCRLTVPADSEYNQLKNKQVA
;
A
#
# COMPACT_ATOMS: atom_id res chain seq x y z
N MET A 1 -19.72 -1.93 -18.34
CA MET A 1 -18.52 -2.64 -18.82
C MET A 1 -18.27 -3.74 -17.79
N ILE A 2 -18.60 -5.00 -18.10
CA ILE A 2 -18.46 -6.10 -17.14
C ILE A 2 -16.97 -6.43 -17.05
N SER A 3 -16.32 -5.91 -16.01
CA SER A 3 -14.95 -6.27 -15.66
C SER A 3 -14.98 -7.69 -15.12
N VAL A 4 -14.21 -8.59 -15.74
CA VAL A 4 -14.07 -9.96 -15.25
C VAL A 4 -13.39 -9.89 -13.88
N GLN A 5 -14.16 -10.14 -12.83
CA GLN A 5 -13.64 -10.33 -11.47
C GLN A 5 -12.67 -11.52 -11.48
N ASP A 6 -11.58 -11.43 -10.71
CA ASP A 6 -10.68 -12.56 -10.44
C ASP A 6 -11.51 -13.79 -10.03
N PHE A 7 -11.41 -14.88 -10.79
CA PHE A 7 -12.18 -16.09 -10.56
C PHE A 7 -11.25 -17.26 -10.25
N CYS A 8 -11.38 -17.85 -9.06
CA CYS A 8 -10.65 -19.06 -8.70
C CYS A 8 -11.28 -20.27 -9.38
N LEU A 9 -10.62 -20.81 -10.40
CA LEU A 9 -11.05 -22.04 -11.08
C LEU A 9 -10.59 -23.27 -10.28
N HIS A 10 -11.50 -23.83 -9.49
CA HIS A 10 -11.30 -25.02 -8.68
C HIS A 10 -12.45 -26.01 -8.90
N LYS A 11 -12.29 -27.28 -8.50
CA LYS A 11 -13.33 -28.31 -8.63
C LYS A 11 -14.68 -27.88 -8.01
N SER A 12 -14.63 -27.13 -6.91
CA SER A 12 -15.81 -26.61 -6.22
C SER A 12 -16.49 -25.43 -6.92
N THR A 13 -15.79 -24.70 -7.79
CA THR A 13 -16.30 -23.49 -8.47
C THR A 13 -16.57 -23.72 -9.95
N LEU A 14 -16.24 -24.90 -10.49
CA LEU A 14 -16.37 -25.23 -11.91
C LEU A 14 -17.78 -24.97 -12.47
N GLY A 15 -18.84 -25.28 -11.71
CA GLY A 15 -20.21 -25.07 -12.15
C GLY A 15 -20.57 -23.59 -12.37
N GLN A 16 -20.04 -22.68 -11.54
CA GLN A 16 -20.25 -21.24 -11.71
C GLN A 16 -19.48 -20.71 -12.93
N PHE A 17 -18.28 -21.23 -13.14
CA PHE A 17 -17.44 -20.86 -14.27
C PHE A 17 -18.08 -21.24 -15.61
N THR A 18 -18.60 -22.46 -15.73
CA THR A 18 -19.25 -22.94 -16.97
C THR A 18 -20.49 -22.13 -17.30
N HIS A 19 -21.32 -21.81 -16.30
CA HIS A 19 -22.47 -20.93 -16.48
C HIS A 19 -22.07 -19.56 -17.06
N TYR A 20 -21.05 -18.93 -16.47
CA TYR A 20 -20.56 -17.63 -16.93
C TYR A 20 -19.98 -17.68 -18.36
N LEU A 21 -19.27 -18.76 -18.70
CA LEU A 21 -18.78 -18.97 -20.07
C LEU A 21 -19.92 -19.09 -21.08
N PHE A 22 -20.99 -19.83 -20.75
CA PHE A 22 -22.15 -19.96 -21.63
C PHE A 22 -22.81 -18.60 -21.88
N GLU A 23 -23.03 -17.80 -20.83
CA GLU A 23 -23.58 -16.44 -20.99
C GLU A 23 -22.69 -15.54 -21.86
N LEU A 24 -21.37 -15.60 -21.67
CA LEU A 24 -20.43 -14.83 -22.48
C LEU A 24 -20.50 -15.23 -23.96
N ILE A 25 -20.56 -16.53 -24.27
CA ILE A 25 -20.62 -17.02 -25.65
C ILE A 25 -21.96 -16.65 -26.30
N SER A 26 -23.06 -16.69 -25.54
CA SER A 26 -24.39 -16.26 -26.01
C SER A 26 -24.46 -14.77 -26.37
N SER A 27 -23.52 -13.94 -25.89
CA SER A 27 -23.48 -12.51 -26.21
C SER A 27 -23.02 -12.18 -27.64
N GLY A 28 -22.56 -13.17 -28.42
CA GLY A 28 -22.10 -12.99 -29.80
C GLY A 28 -20.76 -12.24 -29.97
N LYS A 29 -20.12 -11.85 -28.86
CA LYS A 29 -18.81 -11.19 -28.85
C LYS A 29 -17.67 -12.22 -28.80
N ARG A 30 -16.49 -11.83 -29.27
CA ARG A 30 -15.28 -12.67 -29.22
C ARG A 30 -14.47 -12.32 -27.98
N TYR A 31 -14.14 -13.33 -27.18
CA TYR A 31 -13.39 -13.17 -25.94
C TYR A 31 -12.06 -13.93 -26.01
N ARG A 32 -11.04 -13.43 -25.30
CA ARG A 32 -9.78 -14.12 -25.07
C ARG A 32 -9.78 -14.63 -23.63
N VAL A 33 -9.64 -15.95 -23.46
CA VAL A 33 -9.50 -16.57 -22.14
C VAL A 33 -8.01 -16.76 -21.85
N LYS A 34 -7.55 -16.31 -20.70
CA LYS A 34 -6.22 -16.65 -20.15
C LYS A 34 -6.43 -17.40 -18.86
N ILE A 35 -5.94 -18.64 -18.80
CA ILE A 35 -5.95 -19.46 -17.58
C ILE A 35 -4.51 -19.48 -17.07
N SER A 36 -4.33 -19.13 -15.80
CA SER A 36 -3.07 -19.22 -15.08
C SER A 36 -3.28 -20.00 -13.78
N GLU A 37 -2.20 -20.57 -13.26
CA GLU A 37 -2.21 -21.20 -11.93
C GLU A 37 -2.74 -20.21 -10.88
N TRP A 38 -3.68 -20.67 -10.05
CA TRP A 38 -4.20 -19.85 -8.96
C TRP A 38 -3.09 -19.61 -7.94
N ARG A 39 -2.87 -18.35 -7.64
CA ARG A 39 -2.06 -17.92 -6.50
C ARG A 39 -2.93 -16.99 -5.70
N ASP A 40 -3.05 -17.27 -4.41
CA ASP A 40 -3.73 -16.34 -3.53
C ASP A 40 -3.11 -14.95 -3.70
N LYS A 41 -3.98 -13.93 -3.71
CA LYS A 41 -3.50 -12.55 -3.81
C LYS A 41 -2.44 -12.36 -2.74
N ARG A 42 -1.24 -11.96 -3.17
CA ARG A 42 -0.20 -11.53 -2.24
C ARG A 42 -0.81 -10.46 -1.35
N SER A 43 -0.62 -10.57 -0.04
CA SER A 43 -1.07 -9.54 0.88
C SER A 43 -0.57 -8.19 0.42
N LEU A 44 -1.40 -7.14 0.61
CA LEU A 44 -0.96 -5.78 0.30
C LEU A 44 0.31 -5.49 1.12
N PRO A 45 1.47 -5.25 0.48
CA PRO A 45 2.71 -4.99 1.20
C PRO A 45 2.58 -3.72 2.04
N GLN A 46 3.25 -3.69 3.20
CA GLN A 46 3.23 -2.51 4.09
C GLN A 46 3.67 -1.22 3.37
N ASN A 47 4.63 -1.32 2.45
CA ASN A 47 5.08 -0.19 1.62
C ASN A 47 3.99 0.33 0.67
N SER A 48 3.12 -0.53 0.15
CA SER A 48 1.98 -0.08 -0.67
C SER A 48 0.89 0.54 0.19
N LEU A 49 0.65 -0.03 1.39
CA LEU A 49 -0.31 0.48 2.35
C LEU A 49 0.02 1.91 2.81
N GLN A 50 1.29 2.21 3.12
CA GLN A 50 1.67 3.58 3.52
C GLN A 50 1.34 4.63 2.46
N HIS A 51 1.54 4.32 1.17
CA HIS A 51 1.31 5.28 0.09
C HIS A 51 -0.17 5.58 -0.07
N MET A 52 -1.02 4.57 0.10
CA MET A 52 -2.46 4.75 0.18
C MET A 52 -2.85 5.65 1.37
N TRP A 53 -2.27 5.43 2.55
CA TRP A 53 -2.54 6.27 3.72
C TRP A 53 -2.08 7.72 3.56
N TYR A 54 -0.95 7.97 2.90
CA TYR A 54 -0.52 9.33 2.61
C TYR A 54 -1.53 10.08 1.73
N ALA A 55 -2.12 9.40 0.76
CA ALA A 55 -3.17 9.97 -0.08
C ALA A 55 -4.46 10.25 0.72
N GLU A 56 -4.89 9.32 1.57
CA GLU A 56 -6.08 9.52 2.43
C GLU A 56 -5.89 10.67 3.43
N LEU A 57 -4.73 10.70 4.10
CA LEU A 57 -4.37 11.78 5.02
C LEU A 57 -4.28 13.13 4.31
N SER A 58 -3.68 13.18 3.12
CA SER A 58 -3.62 14.39 2.32
C SER A 58 -5.02 14.93 2.02
N ALA A 59 -5.90 14.07 1.49
CA ALA A 59 -7.28 14.44 1.21
C ALA A 59 -8.03 14.92 2.47
N TYR A 60 -7.82 14.24 3.60
CA TYR A 60 -8.42 14.61 4.89
C TYR A 60 -7.95 15.98 5.40
N LEU A 61 -6.64 16.24 5.36
CA LEU A 61 -6.03 17.48 5.84
C LEU A 61 -6.40 18.67 4.95
N ILE A 62 -6.40 18.48 3.63
CA ILE A 62 -6.82 19.50 2.66
C ILE A 62 -8.29 19.88 2.91
N LYS A 63 -9.17 18.90 3.13
CA LYS A 63 -10.58 19.15 3.47
C LYS A 63 -10.76 19.99 4.74
N ARG A 64 -9.78 19.97 5.65
CA ARG A 64 -9.76 20.76 6.90
C ARG A 64 -8.95 22.06 6.80
N GLY A 65 -8.67 22.52 5.58
CA GLY A 65 -8.04 23.82 5.33
C GLY A 65 -6.51 23.80 5.22
N LYS A 66 -5.87 22.61 5.26
CA LYS A 66 -4.41 22.51 5.05
C LYS A 66 -4.10 22.22 3.57
N SER A 67 -4.25 23.24 2.73
CA SER A 67 -4.07 23.11 1.26
C SER A 67 -2.67 22.66 0.84
N PHE A 68 -1.65 22.91 1.66
CA PHE A 68 -0.26 22.50 1.40
C PHE A 68 0.00 21.00 1.62
N ALA A 69 -0.94 20.26 2.25
CA ALA A 69 -0.72 18.89 2.68
C ALA A 69 -0.89 17.90 1.52
N SER A 70 -0.03 17.98 0.48
CA SER A 70 0.04 16.98 -0.60
C SER A 70 0.46 15.60 -0.06
N PRO A 71 0.23 14.50 -0.80
CA PRO A 71 0.67 13.16 -0.39
C PRO A 71 2.18 13.09 -0.12
N GLU A 72 2.99 13.78 -0.93
CA GLU A 72 4.44 13.90 -0.75
C GLU A 72 4.78 14.66 0.53
N TRP A 73 4.07 15.78 0.79
CA TRP A 73 4.27 16.52 2.03
C TRP A 73 3.91 15.68 3.25
N VAL A 74 2.79 14.93 3.19
CA VAL A 74 2.38 14.03 4.28
C VAL A 74 3.42 12.93 4.49
N LYS A 75 3.93 12.34 3.42
CA LYS A 75 5.01 11.35 3.48
C LYS A 75 6.22 11.90 4.23
N ASP A 76 6.70 13.08 3.83
CA ASP A 76 7.88 13.68 4.45
C ASP A 76 7.62 14.07 5.92
N ALA A 77 6.43 14.59 6.23
CA ALA A 77 6.03 14.92 7.60
C ALA A 77 5.96 13.67 8.51
N MET A 78 5.39 12.56 8.02
CA MET A 78 5.31 11.31 8.79
C MET A 78 6.70 10.71 9.03
N LYS A 79 7.54 10.67 7.99
CA LYS A 79 8.92 10.20 8.11
C LYS A 79 9.73 11.08 9.07
N HIS A 80 9.62 12.41 8.96
CA HIS A 80 10.28 13.36 9.86
C HIS A 80 9.89 13.11 11.31
N THR A 81 8.60 12.91 11.57
CA THR A 81 8.07 12.75 12.93
C THR A 81 8.44 11.40 13.55
N TYR A 82 8.40 10.32 12.78
CA TYR A 82 8.49 8.96 13.33
C TYR A 82 9.77 8.18 13.00
N LEU A 83 10.49 8.54 11.93
CA LEU A 83 11.72 7.86 11.53
C LEU A 83 12.97 8.71 11.76
N GLY A 84 12.88 10.03 11.55
CA GLY A 84 14.00 10.95 11.67
C GLY A 84 14.94 10.93 10.46
N TYR A 85 16.20 11.29 10.70
CA TYR A 85 17.23 11.49 9.67
C TYR A 85 18.38 10.51 9.84
N GLU A 86 19.04 10.21 8.73
CA GLU A 86 20.26 9.41 8.67
C GLU A 86 21.35 10.17 7.92
N GLU A 87 22.60 9.97 8.36
CA GLU A 87 23.76 10.46 7.64
C GLU A 87 23.97 9.64 6.37
N ARG A 88 24.06 10.34 5.23
CA ARG A 88 24.46 9.74 3.96
C ARG A 88 25.69 10.45 3.43
N GLU A 89 26.66 9.64 3.05
CA GLU A 89 27.82 10.11 2.31
C GLU A 89 27.41 10.33 0.85
N MET A 90 27.63 11.55 0.38
CA MET A 90 27.40 11.97 -1.01
C MET A 90 28.75 12.28 -1.63
N VAL A 91 28.95 11.82 -2.86
CA VAL A 91 30.14 12.11 -3.64
C VAL A 91 29.77 13.08 -4.75
N ASP A 92 30.41 14.24 -4.78
CA ASP A 92 30.31 15.14 -5.93
C ASP A 92 30.97 14.44 -7.13
N VAL A 93 30.18 14.21 -8.19
CA VAL A 93 30.63 13.44 -9.36
C VAL A 93 31.64 14.19 -10.23
N VAL A 94 31.78 15.51 -10.05
CA VAL A 94 32.71 16.37 -10.81
C VAL A 94 34.02 16.54 -10.03
N THR A 95 33.95 16.81 -8.73
CA THR A 95 35.14 17.08 -7.89
C THR A 95 35.67 15.85 -7.16
N GLY A 96 34.84 14.82 -6.97
CA GLY A 96 35.16 13.64 -6.17
C GLY A 96 35.10 13.87 -4.66
N GLU A 97 34.68 15.05 -4.21
CA GLU A 97 34.59 15.38 -2.79
C GLU A 97 33.48 14.60 -2.09
N LYS A 98 33.80 14.04 -0.93
CA LYS A 98 32.87 13.31 -0.07
C LYS A 98 32.32 14.24 0.99
N THR A 99 31.00 14.40 1.02
CA THR A 99 30.30 15.19 2.03
C THR A 99 29.30 14.32 2.76
N VAL A 100 29.16 14.52 4.07
CA VAL A 100 28.14 13.85 4.87
C VAL A 100 26.95 14.79 4.99
N MET A 101 25.78 14.33 4.56
CA MET A 101 24.53 15.09 4.65
C MET A 101 23.48 14.32 5.44
N LEU A 102 22.65 15.05 6.18
CA LEU A 102 21.48 14.48 6.84
C LEU A 102 20.35 14.33 5.82
N SER A 103 19.88 13.11 5.64
CA SER A 103 18.80 12.75 4.72
C SER A 103 17.66 12.06 5.47
N LEU A 104 16.44 12.20 4.98
CA LEU A 104 15.27 11.65 5.66
C LEU A 104 15.19 10.13 5.46
N ARG A 105 15.30 9.35 6.55
CA ARG A 105 15.42 7.87 6.52
C ARG A 105 14.41 7.23 5.57
N HIS A 106 14.85 6.36 4.66
CA HIS A 106 13.97 5.78 3.65
C HIS A 106 13.16 4.60 4.20
N THR A 107 11.86 4.56 3.90
CA THR A 107 10.98 3.44 4.33
C THR A 107 11.30 2.12 3.65
N ALA A 108 12.00 2.17 2.51
CA ALA A 108 12.47 0.99 1.79
C ALA A 108 13.61 0.27 2.52
N ASP A 109 14.31 0.96 3.41
CA ASP A 109 15.43 0.44 4.19
C ASP A 109 14.97 -0.11 5.55
N LEU A 110 13.67 -0.04 5.86
CA LEU A 110 13.10 -0.59 7.09
C LEU A 110 12.85 -2.08 6.95
N ASP A 111 13.14 -2.83 8.01
CA ASP A 111 12.69 -4.21 8.10
C ASP A 111 11.16 -4.30 8.33
N THR A 112 10.60 -5.50 8.22
CA THR A 112 9.15 -5.73 8.37
C THR A 112 8.61 -5.28 9.74
N GLY A 113 9.40 -5.40 10.80
CA GLY A 113 9.02 -5.00 12.16
C GLY A 113 9.08 -3.49 12.35
N GLU A 114 10.17 -2.86 11.91
CA GLU A 114 10.32 -1.40 11.92
C GLU A 114 9.23 -0.72 11.10
N MET A 115 8.91 -1.26 9.92
CA MET A 115 7.84 -0.76 9.06
C MET A 115 6.47 -0.91 9.73
N HIS A 116 6.22 -2.03 10.40
CA HIS A 116 4.96 -2.27 11.11
C HIS A 116 4.79 -1.29 12.29
N PHE A 117 5.86 -1.06 13.04
CA PHE A 117 5.89 -0.09 14.13
C PHE A 117 5.67 1.34 13.63
N TYR A 118 6.29 1.71 12.51
CA TYR A 118 6.08 2.99 11.86
C TYR A 118 4.61 3.18 11.44
N LEU A 119 4.02 2.22 10.73
CA LEU A 119 2.61 2.26 10.33
C LEU A 119 1.67 2.34 11.54
N THR A 120 1.96 1.62 12.62
CA THR A 120 1.15 1.68 13.85
C THR A 120 1.12 3.09 14.44
N ARG A 121 2.25 3.80 14.44
CA ARG A 121 2.32 5.19 14.89
C ARG A 121 1.56 6.14 13.98
N VAL A 122 1.65 5.94 12.66
CA VAL A 122 0.88 6.72 11.67
C VAL A 122 -0.63 6.51 11.85
N GLU A 123 -1.09 5.26 11.99
CA GLU A 123 -2.51 4.93 12.25
C GLU A 123 -2.99 5.56 13.55
N GLY A 124 -2.21 5.46 14.63
CA GLY A 124 -2.56 6.05 15.93
C GLY A 124 -2.70 7.57 15.86
N TRP A 125 -1.78 8.26 15.17
CA TRP A 125 -1.89 9.70 14.97
C TRP A 125 -3.08 10.09 14.09
N ALA A 126 -3.32 9.35 13.00
CA ALA A 126 -4.47 9.57 12.14
C ALA A 126 -5.78 9.47 12.94
N LEU A 127 -5.91 8.44 13.78
CA LEU A 127 -7.06 8.27 14.67
C LEU A 127 -7.19 9.43 15.67
N ASN A 128 -6.08 9.91 16.24
CA ASN A 128 -6.07 11.03 17.18
C ASN A 128 -6.59 12.34 16.54
N ILE A 129 -6.28 12.59 15.27
CA ILE A 129 -6.82 13.76 14.55
C ILE A 129 -8.25 13.54 14.01
N GLY A 130 -8.81 12.35 14.22
CA GLY A 130 -10.15 11.94 13.77
C GLY A 130 -10.19 11.44 12.32
N CYS A 131 -9.07 11.02 11.75
CA CYS A 131 -8.97 10.40 10.43
C CYS A 131 -8.91 8.88 10.58
N ARG A 132 -9.95 8.17 10.09
CA ARG A 132 -9.96 6.71 10.07
C ARG A 132 -9.38 6.23 8.74
N LEU A 133 -8.14 5.73 8.79
CA LEU A 133 -7.43 5.18 7.64
C LEU A 133 -8.02 3.84 7.22
N THR A 134 -8.00 3.56 5.91
CA THR A 134 -8.45 2.28 5.38
C THR A 134 -7.42 1.20 5.69
N VAL A 135 -7.83 0.13 6.39
CA VAL A 135 -6.99 -1.03 6.67
C VAL A 135 -7.59 -2.27 5.99
N PRO A 136 -7.10 -2.64 4.79
CA PRO A 136 -7.58 -3.84 4.11
C PRO A 136 -7.33 -5.09 4.94
N ALA A 137 -8.32 -5.99 5.01
CA ALA A 137 -8.25 -7.20 5.82
C ALA A 137 -7.08 -8.11 5.41
N ASP A 138 -6.74 -8.11 4.13
CA ASP A 138 -5.67 -8.87 3.48
C ASP A 138 -4.31 -8.15 3.47
N SER A 139 -4.19 -6.97 4.10
CA SER A 139 -2.90 -6.29 4.22
C SER A 139 -1.96 -7.00 5.19
N GLU A 140 -0.67 -7.00 4.88
CA GLU A 140 0.38 -7.57 5.74
C GLU A 140 0.38 -6.91 7.13
N TYR A 141 0.14 -5.60 7.17
CA TYR A 141 -0.03 -4.83 8.40
C TYR A 141 -1.15 -5.39 9.29
N ASN A 142 -2.34 -5.63 8.73
CA ASN A 142 -3.48 -6.15 9.48
C ASN A 142 -3.24 -7.58 9.98
N GLN A 143 -2.61 -8.42 9.16
CA GLN A 143 -2.24 -9.78 9.56
C GLN A 143 -1.27 -9.79 10.74
N LEU A 144 -0.25 -8.92 10.73
CA LEU A 144 0.70 -8.79 11.84
C LEU A 144 0.05 -8.21 13.09
N LYS A 145 -0.83 -7.21 12.93
CA LYS A 145 -1.60 -6.61 14.03
C LYS A 145 -2.46 -7.66 14.74
N ASN A 146 -3.15 -8.51 13.99
CA ASN A 146 -3.98 -9.58 14.56
C ASN A 146 -3.15 -10.66 15.27
N LYS A 147 -1.93 -10.95 14.81
CA LYS A 147 -1.03 -11.92 15.47
C LYS A 147 -0.50 -11.45 16.81
N GLN A 148 -0.43 -10.14 17.07
CA GLN A 148 0.05 -9.59 18.35
C GLN A 148 -1.04 -9.51 19.41
N VAL A 149 -2.32 -9.60 19.01
CA VAL A 149 -3.49 -9.51 19.90
C VAL A 149 -4.03 -10.91 20.28
N ALA A 150 -3.59 -11.96 19.58
CA ALA A 150 -3.91 -13.36 19.84
C ALA A 150 -2.91 -13.99 20.82
#